data_AF-A0A091PGE8-F1
#
_entry.id   AF-A0A091PGE8-F1
#
_cell.length_a   1.000
_cell.length_b   1.000
_cell.length_c   1.000
_cell.angle_alpha   90.00
_cell.angle_beta   90.00
_cell.angle_gamma   90.00
#
_symmetry.space_group_name_H-M   'P 1'
#
loop_
_entity.id
_entity.type
_entity.pdbx_description
1 polymer ?
#
loop_
_entity_poly.entity_id
_entity_poly.type
_entity_poly.pdbx_seq_one_letter_code
_entity_poly.pdbx_strand_id
1 'polypeptide(L)'
;RIEAARCPDVVVAQIDPKKLRKKQTVNISISGCQPAPEGYSPTLRWQQQQVANFSAVRQSLNKHRNHWRSQHLDSNVTMPKSEDEEGWKKFCLGERIYSEIDVLCDNENLGIDYIKVGFPPLLSIVSRMNQATVTSVLEYLISWFGEKKFTPELGRWLYALLACLEKPLLPEAHSLIRQLARRCSEVRVLEENRNEEQISALNLMICLVSRYFDQRDLADEPS
;
A
#
# COMPACT_ATOMS: atom_id res chain seq x y z
N ARG A 1 -6.98 38.73 47.02
CA ARG A 1 -7.86 39.25 45.94
C ARG A 1 -7.52 40.69 45.52
N ILE A 2 -7.26 41.61 46.45
CA ILE A 2 -6.96 43.02 46.13
C ILE A 2 -5.63 43.20 45.38
N GLU A 3 -4.60 42.40 45.72
CA GLU A 3 -3.28 42.45 45.06
C GLU A 3 -3.31 41.91 43.63
N ALA A 4 -3.93 40.73 43.41
CA ALA A 4 -4.08 40.14 42.09
C ALA A 4 -4.88 41.03 41.12
N ALA A 5 -5.88 41.79 41.60
CA ALA A 5 -6.64 42.74 40.80
C ALA A 5 -5.84 43.99 40.37
N ARG A 6 -4.66 44.22 40.97
CA ARG A 6 -3.74 45.33 40.62
C ARG A 6 -2.63 44.88 39.67
N CYS A 7 -2.48 43.58 39.47
CA CYS A 7 -1.52 43.03 38.51
C CYS A 7 -2.17 42.91 37.12
N PRO A 8 -1.42 43.13 36.03
CA PRO A 8 -1.91 42.85 34.70
C PRO A 8 -2.22 41.36 34.56
N ASP A 9 -3.38 41.05 33.99
CA ASP A 9 -3.91 39.69 33.87
C ASP A 9 -3.03 38.80 32.96
N VAL A 10 -2.38 39.43 31.97
CA VAL A 10 -1.32 38.82 31.15
C VAL A 10 -0.21 39.84 30.93
N VAL A 11 1.03 39.39 31.08
CA VAL A 11 2.23 40.15 30.72
C VAL A 11 3.06 39.35 29.73
N VAL A 12 3.64 40.04 28.74
CA VAL A 12 4.53 39.43 27.75
C VAL A 12 5.93 40.03 27.91
N ALA A 13 6.90 39.19 28.25
CA ALA A 13 8.30 39.60 28.31
C ALA A 13 8.90 39.58 26.89
N GLN A 14 9.57 40.66 26.49
CA GLN A 14 10.33 40.68 25.25
C GLN A 14 11.66 39.95 25.44
N ILE A 15 11.84 38.86 24.69
CA ILE A 15 13.06 38.05 24.67
C ILE A 15 13.72 38.19 23.31
N ASP A 16 15.05 38.30 23.28
CA ASP A 16 15.82 38.30 22.03
C ASP A 16 15.69 36.93 21.31
N PRO A 17 15.01 36.89 20.14
CA PRO A 17 14.76 35.64 19.41
C PRO A 17 16.04 34.94 18.95
N LYS A 18 17.15 35.68 18.80
CA LYS A 18 18.43 35.13 18.33
C LYS A 18 19.04 34.13 19.32
N LYS A 19 18.72 34.25 20.61
CA LYS A 19 19.21 33.33 21.65
C LYS A 19 18.51 31.97 21.60
N LEU A 20 17.26 31.93 21.14
CA LEU A 20 16.45 30.70 21.05
C LEU A 20 16.70 29.91 19.76
N ARG A 21 17.01 30.59 18.66
CA ARG A 21 17.25 29.95 17.34
C ARG A 21 18.56 29.15 17.25
N LYS A 22 19.54 29.39 18.13
CA LYS A 22 20.88 28.76 18.04
C LYS A 22 20.92 27.26 18.37
N LYS A 23 19.89 26.70 19.02
CA LYS A 23 19.88 25.29 19.49
C LYS A 23 18.56 24.57 19.22
N GLN A 24 17.87 24.92 18.12
CA GLN A 24 16.63 24.24 17.79
C GLN A 24 16.91 22.82 17.29
N THR A 25 16.18 21.85 17.83
CA THR A 25 16.22 20.46 17.37
C THR A 25 15.57 20.34 15.98
N VAL A 26 16.12 19.47 15.15
CA VAL A 26 15.55 19.18 13.83
C VAL A 26 14.34 18.26 13.97
N ASN A 27 13.27 18.55 13.23
CA ASN A 27 12.16 17.62 13.05
C ASN A 27 12.40 16.89 11.72
N ILE A 28 12.50 15.56 11.77
CA ILE A 28 12.71 14.74 10.58
C ILE A 28 11.37 14.57 9.88
N SER A 29 11.20 15.21 8.72
CA SER A 29 10.05 15.03 7.85
C SER A 29 10.33 13.91 6.84
N ILE A 30 9.43 12.94 6.73
CA ILE A 30 9.51 11.90 5.71
C ILE A 30 9.23 12.53 4.34
N SER A 31 10.04 12.21 3.32
CA SER A 31 9.88 12.69 1.95
C SER A 31 8.54 12.30 1.32
N GLY A 32 8.14 13.05 0.28
CA GLY A 32 7.03 12.70 -0.60
C GLY A 32 7.38 11.59 -1.60
N CYS A 33 6.51 11.36 -2.58
CA CYS A 33 6.80 10.48 -3.71
C CYS A 33 7.82 11.14 -4.66
N GLN A 34 8.66 10.32 -5.30
CA GLN A 34 9.53 10.76 -6.37
C GLN A 34 8.70 11.09 -7.62
N PRO A 35 8.93 12.24 -8.28
CA PRO A 35 8.24 12.58 -9.53
C PRO A 35 8.45 11.50 -10.59
N ALA A 36 7.43 11.29 -11.43
CA ALA A 36 7.56 10.38 -12.56
C ALA A 36 8.62 10.90 -13.55
N PRO A 37 9.45 10.02 -14.15
CA PRO A 37 10.27 10.38 -15.29
C PRO A 37 9.44 10.98 -16.44
N GLU A 38 10.07 11.79 -17.29
CA GLU A 38 9.39 12.48 -18.37
C GLU A 38 8.70 11.48 -19.32
N GLY A 39 7.40 11.66 -19.55
CA GLY A 39 6.56 10.76 -20.35
C GLY A 39 5.91 9.60 -19.58
N TYR A 40 6.23 9.39 -18.30
CA TYR A 40 5.73 8.28 -17.49
C TYR A 40 4.58 8.70 -16.56
N SER A 41 4.39 10.01 -16.39
CA SER A 41 3.31 10.56 -15.55
C SER A 41 1.93 10.28 -16.18
N PRO A 42 1.00 9.66 -15.44
CA PRO A 42 -0.33 9.38 -15.97
C PRO A 42 -1.17 10.66 -16.07
N THR A 43 -1.95 10.79 -17.14
CA THR A 43 -2.86 11.93 -17.31
C THR A 43 -3.90 12.03 -16.19
N LEU A 44 -4.32 13.25 -15.85
CA LEU A 44 -5.35 13.47 -14.83
C LEU A 44 -6.66 12.72 -15.13
N ARG A 45 -7.07 12.68 -16.40
CA ARG A 45 -8.26 11.95 -16.85
C ARG A 45 -8.15 10.46 -16.56
N TRP A 46 -6.98 9.87 -16.84
CA TRP A 46 -6.71 8.46 -16.52
C TRP A 46 -6.79 8.24 -15.01
N GLN A 47 -6.15 9.09 -14.20
CA GLN A 47 -6.16 8.97 -12.74
C GLN A 47 -7.59 9.00 -12.18
N GLN A 48 -8.42 9.96 -12.63
CA GLN A 48 -9.83 10.07 -12.22
C GLN A 48 -10.64 8.84 -12.62
N GLN A 49 -10.42 8.30 -13.83
CA GLN A 49 -11.10 7.08 -14.27
C GLN A 49 -10.73 5.87 -13.40
N GLN A 50 -9.45 5.72 -13.02
CA GLN A 50 -9.02 4.62 -12.16
C GLN A 50 -9.63 4.71 -10.76
N VAL A 51 -9.69 5.91 -10.18
CA VAL A 51 -10.35 6.16 -8.88
C VAL A 51 -11.84 5.80 -8.94
N ALA A 52 -12.53 6.17 -10.02
CA ALA A 52 -13.94 5.83 -10.22
C ALA A 52 -14.15 4.31 -10.37
N ASN A 53 -13.32 3.65 -11.19
CA ASN A 53 -13.35 2.20 -11.37
C ASN A 53 -13.09 1.46 -10.05
N PHE A 54 -12.09 1.90 -9.29
CA PHE A 54 -11.76 1.30 -8.00
C PHE A 54 -12.89 1.46 -6.98
N SER A 55 -13.59 2.60 -6.99
CA SER A 55 -14.79 2.78 -6.18
C SER A 55 -15.86 1.74 -6.51
N ALA A 56 -16.12 1.48 -7.80
CA ALA A 56 -17.09 0.47 -8.24
C ALA A 56 -16.66 -0.96 -7.84
N VAL A 57 -15.36 -1.28 -7.95
CA VAL A 57 -14.82 -2.57 -7.49
C VAL A 57 -15.08 -2.76 -6.00
N ARG A 58 -14.79 -1.75 -5.18
CA ARG A 58 -15.01 -1.81 -3.73
C ARG A 58 -16.49 -1.95 -3.37
N GLN A 59 -17.38 -1.24 -4.07
CA GLN A 59 -18.82 -1.38 -3.88
C GLN A 59 -19.29 -2.81 -4.20
N SER A 60 -18.81 -3.38 -5.31
CA SER A 60 -19.13 -4.77 -5.69
C SER A 60 -18.58 -5.78 -4.68
N LEU A 61 -17.35 -5.60 -4.22
CA LEU A 61 -16.72 -6.46 -3.22
C LEU A 61 -17.50 -6.45 -1.90
N ASN A 62 -17.86 -5.27 -1.41
CA ASN A 62 -18.66 -5.12 -0.19
C ASN A 62 -20.06 -5.72 -0.33
N LYS A 63 -20.71 -5.53 -1.50
CA LYS A 63 -22.04 -6.09 -1.78
C LYS A 63 -22.06 -7.61 -1.73
N HIS A 64 -21.03 -8.27 -2.28
CA HIS A 64 -20.99 -9.73 -2.39
C HIS A 64 -20.13 -10.41 -1.31
N ARG A 65 -19.58 -9.66 -0.34
CA ARG A 65 -18.64 -10.19 0.66
C ARG A 65 -19.19 -11.38 1.44
N ASN A 66 -20.45 -11.29 1.88
CA ASN A 66 -21.09 -12.37 2.65
C ASN A 66 -21.28 -13.64 1.81
N HIS A 67 -21.64 -13.47 0.53
CA HIS A 67 -21.79 -14.59 -0.40
C HIS A 67 -20.46 -15.34 -0.57
N TRP A 68 -19.37 -14.62 -0.84
CA TRP A 68 -18.05 -15.23 -1.02
C TRP A 68 -17.49 -15.82 0.28
N ARG A 69 -17.81 -15.22 1.43
CA ARG A 69 -17.41 -15.75 2.74
C ARG A 69 -18.05 -17.09 3.06
N SER A 70 -19.28 -17.33 2.60
CA SER A 70 -19.99 -18.59 2.80
C SER A 70 -19.60 -19.73 1.85
N GLN A 71 -18.92 -19.43 0.73
CA GLN A 71 -18.48 -20.47 -0.19
C GLN A 71 -17.35 -21.29 0.43
N HIS A 72 -17.34 -22.60 0.22
CA HIS A 72 -16.24 -23.47 0.66
C HIS A 72 -14.96 -23.10 -0.10
N LEU A 73 -13.81 -23.12 0.60
CA LEU A 73 -12.52 -23.11 -0.07
C LEU A 73 -12.22 -24.53 -0.51
N ASP A 74 -11.50 -24.66 -1.62
CA ASP A 74 -10.93 -25.94 -2.01
C ASP A 74 -10.02 -26.46 -0.89
N SER A 75 -9.93 -27.78 -0.76
CA SER A 75 -9.14 -28.47 0.27
C SER A 75 -7.67 -28.04 0.33
N ASN A 76 -7.17 -27.44 -0.75
CA ASN A 76 -5.78 -27.08 -0.94
C ASN A 76 -5.47 -25.66 -0.40
N VAL A 77 -6.47 -24.89 0.04
CA VAL A 77 -6.27 -23.52 0.53
C VAL A 77 -6.26 -23.49 2.06
N THR A 78 -5.05 -23.48 2.63
CA THR A 78 -4.85 -23.24 4.07
C THR A 78 -4.35 -21.82 4.29
N MET A 79 -5.21 -20.96 4.85
CA MET A 79 -4.85 -19.58 5.14
C MET A 79 -3.90 -19.51 6.35
N PRO A 80 -2.76 -18.80 6.26
CA PRO A 80 -1.86 -18.61 7.39
C PRO A 80 -2.52 -17.86 8.55
N LYS A 81 -1.93 -17.97 9.74
CA LYS A 81 -2.34 -17.16 10.89
C LYS A 81 -2.02 -15.68 10.63
N SER A 82 -2.76 -14.76 11.23
CA SER A 82 -2.56 -13.31 11.00
C SER A 82 -1.17 -12.81 11.35
N GLU A 83 -0.49 -13.48 12.29
CA GLU A 83 0.87 -13.16 12.77
C GLU A 83 1.99 -13.86 11.98
N ASP A 84 1.64 -14.78 11.08
CA ASP A 84 2.61 -15.58 10.32
C ASP A 84 3.06 -14.83 9.06
N GLU A 85 3.97 -13.88 9.24
CA GLU A 85 4.52 -13.05 8.16
C GLU A 85 5.08 -13.88 7.00
N GLU A 86 5.90 -14.88 7.31
CA GLU A 86 6.55 -15.72 6.30
C GLU A 86 5.55 -16.64 5.59
N GLY A 87 4.57 -17.17 6.33
CA GLY A 87 3.46 -17.90 5.76
C GLY A 87 2.66 -17.07 4.76
N TRP A 88 2.37 -15.79 5.09
CA TRP A 88 1.64 -14.89 4.18
C TRP A 88 2.43 -14.52 2.93
N LYS A 89 3.74 -14.24 3.07
CA LYS A 89 4.60 -13.95 1.90
C LYS A 89 4.62 -15.13 0.93
N LYS A 90 4.81 -16.36 1.43
CA LYS A 90 4.79 -17.58 0.62
C LYS A 90 3.39 -17.88 0.07
N PHE A 91 2.33 -17.65 0.84
CA PHE A 91 0.96 -17.86 0.39
C PHE A 91 0.61 -16.94 -0.78
N CYS A 92 0.98 -15.66 -0.71
CA CYS A 92 0.63 -14.69 -1.75
C CYS A 92 1.52 -14.77 -2.99
N LEU A 93 2.83 -14.98 -2.81
CA LEU A 93 3.82 -14.88 -3.89
C LEU A 93 4.36 -16.25 -4.37
N GLY A 94 4.17 -17.31 -3.58
CA GLY A 94 4.70 -18.64 -3.88
C GLY A 94 6.20 -18.76 -3.63
N GLU A 95 6.68 -20.00 -3.52
CA GLU A 95 8.11 -20.28 -3.28
C GLU A 95 9.03 -19.84 -4.43
N ARG A 96 8.54 -19.80 -5.67
CA ARG A 96 9.34 -19.36 -6.83
C ARG A 96 9.75 -17.89 -6.74
N ILE A 97 8.79 -17.03 -6.40
CA ILE A 97 9.03 -15.59 -6.28
C ILE A 97 9.70 -15.28 -4.95
N TYR A 98 9.32 -15.98 -3.88
CA TYR A 98 9.89 -15.79 -2.56
C TYR A 98 11.38 -16.18 -2.48
N SER A 99 11.77 -17.30 -3.09
CA SER A 99 13.14 -17.84 -3.01
C SER A 99 14.03 -17.49 -4.21
N GLU A 100 13.53 -16.80 -5.25
CA GLU A 100 14.24 -16.50 -6.50
C GLU A 100 14.83 -17.74 -7.21
N ILE A 101 14.27 -18.94 -6.97
CA ILE A 101 14.78 -20.17 -7.59
C ILE A 101 14.08 -20.38 -8.93
N ASP A 102 14.85 -20.23 -10.01
CA ASP A 102 14.45 -20.55 -11.38
C ASP A 102 14.49 -22.08 -11.59
N VAL A 103 13.56 -22.80 -10.97
CA VAL A 103 13.45 -24.25 -11.22
C VAL A 103 12.63 -24.47 -12.49
N LEU A 104 13.27 -25.10 -13.47
CA LEU A 104 12.66 -25.65 -14.68
C LEU A 104 11.32 -26.32 -14.36
N CYS A 105 10.32 -26.02 -15.18
CA CYS A 105 8.99 -26.61 -15.11
C CYS A 105 9.06 -28.13 -15.28
N ASP A 106 8.95 -28.88 -14.18
CA ASP A 106 8.60 -30.30 -14.23
C ASP A 106 7.18 -30.44 -14.79
N ASN A 107 7.13 -30.80 -16.08
CA ASN A 107 5.94 -31.01 -16.90
C ASN A 107 5.20 -32.33 -16.57
N GLU A 108 5.03 -32.67 -15.29
CA GLU A 108 4.38 -33.94 -14.92
C GLU A 108 3.13 -33.82 -14.03
N ASN A 109 2.67 -32.62 -13.68
CA ASN A 109 1.37 -32.45 -13.01
C ASN A 109 0.51 -31.39 -13.72
N LEU A 110 -0.62 -31.82 -14.29
CA LEU A 110 -1.64 -30.95 -14.91
C LEU A 110 -2.37 -30.00 -13.94
N GLY A 111 -2.01 -30.02 -12.64
CA GLY A 111 -2.56 -29.14 -11.61
C GLY A 111 -1.61 -27.97 -11.32
N ILE A 112 -2.15 -26.76 -11.21
CA ILE A 112 -1.38 -25.60 -10.74
C ILE A 112 -1.00 -25.83 -9.28
N ASP A 113 0.30 -25.98 -9.01
CA ASP A 113 0.82 -26.06 -7.65
C ASP A 113 0.89 -24.66 -7.05
N TYR A 114 -0.20 -24.26 -6.38
CA TYR A 114 -0.31 -22.95 -5.72
C TYR A 114 0.70 -22.76 -4.59
N ILE A 115 1.34 -23.82 -4.08
CA ILE A 115 2.43 -23.69 -3.11
C ILE A 115 3.68 -23.14 -3.80
N LYS A 116 3.94 -23.58 -5.03
CA LYS A 116 5.09 -23.12 -5.84
C LYS A 116 4.86 -21.74 -6.46
N VAL A 117 3.65 -21.48 -6.98
CA VAL A 117 3.34 -20.26 -7.76
C VAL A 117 2.71 -19.15 -6.92
N GLY A 118 2.13 -19.48 -5.76
CA GLY A 118 1.38 -18.55 -4.92
C GLY A 118 -0.11 -18.55 -5.27
N PHE A 119 -0.94 -18.28 -4.27
CA PHE A 119 -2.38 -18.14 -4.45
C PHE A 119 -2.70 -16.74 -5.00
N PRO A 120 -3.56 -16.62 -6.02
CA PRO A 120 -4.07 -15.31 -6.43
C PRO A 120 -5.05 -14.76 -5.39
N PRO A 121 -5.26 -13.43 -5.33
CA PRO A 121 -6.20 -12.80 -4.40
C PRO A 121 -7.66 -13.01 -4.84
N LEU A 122 -8.15 -14.25 -4.75
CA LEU A 122 -9.53 -14.60 -5.10
C LEU A 122 -10.52 -13.96 -4.11
N LEU A 123 -11.72 -13.62 -4.59
CA LEU A 123 -12.78 -13.07 -3.74
C LEU A 123 -13.17 -14.01 -2.59
N SER A 124 -13.10 -15.32 -2.80
CA SER A 124 -13.32 -16.34 -1.76
C SER A 124 -12.28 -16.26 -0.63
N ILE A 125 -11.06 -15.83 -0.93
CA ILE A 125 -9.96 -15.67 0.03
C ILE A 125 -10.05 -14.29 0.71
N VAL A 126 -10.01 -13.21 -0.06
CA VAL A 126 -9.93 -11.84 0.49
C VAL A 126 -11.20 -11.44 1.26
N SER A 127 -12.36 -11.98 0.89
CA SER A 127 -13.61 -11.72 1.63
C SER A 127 -13.63 -12.32 3.04
N ARG A 128 -12.78 -13.31 3.33
CA ARG A 128 -12.65 -13.95 4.64
C ARG A 128 -11.68 -13.23 5.56
N MET A 129 -10.81 -12.39 5.01
CA MET A 129 -9.86 -11.60 5.78
C MET A 129 -10.61 -10.52 6.57
N ASN A 130 -10.28 -10.41 7.85
CA ASN A 130 -10.75 -9.28 8.68
C ASN A 130 -9.82 -8.07 8.47
N GLN A 131 -10.22 -6.88 8.96
CA GLN A 131 -9.44 -5.65 8.73
C GLN A 131 -8.04 -5.68 9.33
N ALA A 132 -7.85 -6.34 10.48
CA ALA A 132 -6.53 -6.52 11.08
C ALA A 132 -5.62 -7.36 10.17
N THR A 133 -6.10 -8.51 9.69
CA THR A 133 -5.38 -9.38 8.76
C THR A 133 -5.09 -8.67 7.44
N VAL A 134 -6.04 -7.93 6.86
CA VAL A 134 -5.79 -7.14 5.64
C VAL A 134 -4.64 -6.15 5.86
N THR A 135 -4.60 -5.49 7.01
CA THR A 135 -3.57 -4.51 7.35
C THR A 135 -2.21 -5.18 7.57
N SER A 136 -2.15 -6.28 8.33
CA SER A 136 -0.93 -7.05 8.57
C SER A 136 -0.36 -7.65 7.28
N VAL A 137 -1.21 -8.25 6.43
CA VAL A 137 -0.74 -8.81 5.14
C VAL A 137 -0.25 -7.70 4.22
N LEU A 138 -0.92 -6.55 4.19
CA LEU A 138 -0.45 -5.39 3.43
C LEU A 138 0.94 -4.94 3.91
N GLU A 139 1.15 -4.88 5.22
CA GLU A 139 2.46 -4.57 5.83
C GLU A 139 3.53 -5.60 5.44
N TYR A 140 3.24 -6.91 5.53
CA TYR A 140 4.17 -7.97 5.15
C TYR A 140 4.59 -7.91 3.68
N LEU A 141 3.64 -7.62 2.78
CA LEU A 141 3.92 -7.48 1.36
C LEU A 141 4.69 -6.19 1.04
N ILE A 142 4.41 -5.09 1.74
CA ILE A 142 5.20 -3.85 1.62
C ILE A 142 6.62 -4.06 2.12
N SER A 143 6.80 -4.77 3.24
CA SER A 143 8.12 -5.13 3.77
C SER A 143 8.90 -5.98 2.78
N TRP A 144 8.25 -7.00 2.18
CA TRP A 144 8.87 -7.82 1.13
C TRP A 144 9.26 -6.99 -0.11
N PHE A 145 8.40 -6.06 -0.53
CA PHE A 145 8.68 -5.13 -1.62
C PHE A 145 9.80 -4.12 -1.33
N GLY A 146 10.17 -3.95 -0.06
CA GLY A 146 11.33 -3.14 0.35
C GLY A 146 12.64 -3.67 -0.26
N GLU A 147 12.81 -4.99 -0.31
CA GLU A 147 14.08 -5.62 -0.71
C GLU A 147 14.03 -6.29 -2.09
N LYS A 148 12.82 -6.57 -2.60
CA LYS A 148 12.60 -7.38 -3.80
C LYS A 148 12.03 -6.58 -4.96
N LYS A 149 12.10 -7.14 -6.17
CA LYS A 149 11.54 -6.53 -7.38
C LYS A 149 10.01 -6.54 -7.36
N PHE A 150 9.41 -5.57 -8.06
CA PHE A 150 7.97 -5.56 -8.24
C PHE A 150 7.55 -6.68 -9.20
N THR A 151 6.58 -7.50 -8.79
CA THR A 151 6.00 -8.55 -9.65
C THR A 151 4.50 -8.30 -9.89
N PRO A 152 3.93 -8.78 -11.01
CA PRO A 152 2.49 -8.67 -11.26
C PRO A 152 1.64 -9.34 -10.17
N GLU A 153 2.11 -10.44 -9.58
CA GLU A 153 1.46 -11.14 -8.47
C GLU A 153 1.36 -10.25 -7.24
N LEU A 154 2.47 -9.59 -6.88
CA LEU A 154 2.50 -8.60 -5.81
C LEU A 154 1.51 -7.46 -6.10
N GLY A 155 1.52 -6.92 -7.33
CA GLY A 155 0.60 -5.86 -7.74
C GLY A 155 -0.88 -6.24 -7.59
N ARG A 156 -1.26 -7.47 -7.97
CA ARG A 156 -2.63 -7.99 -7.79
C ARG A 156 -3.01 -8.08 -6.32
N TRP A 157 -2.12 -8.59 -5.47
CA TRP A 157 -2.35 -8.68 -4.04
C TRP A 157 -2.48 -7.31 -3.37
N LEU A 158 -1.56 -6.39 -3.65
CA LEU A 158 -1.64 -5.02 -3.16
C LEU A 158 -2.96 -4.35 -3.57
N TYR A 159 -3.36 -4.48 -4.83
CA TYR A 159 -4.63 -3.93 -5.31
C TYR A 159 -5.84 -4.54 -4.58
N ALA A 160 -5.86 -5.86 -4.42
CA ALA A 160 -6.96 -6.56 -3.76
C ALA A 160 -7.05 -6.20 -2.26
N LEU A 161 -5.92 -6.07 -1.57
CA LEU A 161 -5.87 -5.65 -0.17
C LEU A 161 -6.32 -4.20 -0.01
N LEU A 162 -5.87 -3.30 -0.89
CA LEU A 162 -6.38 -1.92 -0.94
C LEU A 162 -7.90 -1.89 -1.17
N ALA A 163 -8.43 -2.77 -2.03
CA ALA A 163 -9.87 -2.87 -2.23
C ALA A 163 -10.62 -3.35 -0.97
N CYS A 164 -9.96 -4.16 -0.13
CA CYS A 164 -10.53 -4.66 1.13
C CYS A 164 -10.37 -3.72 2.33
N LEU A 165 -9.50 -2.69 2.27
CA LEU A 165 -9.31 -1.70 3.34
C LEU A 165 -10.56 -0.85 3.53
N GLU A 166 -11.23 -0.97 4.68
CA GLU A 166 -12.43 -0.18 5.00
C GLU A 166 -12.08 1.26 5.42
N LYS A 167 -12.95 2.22 5.04
CA LYS A 167 -12.87 3.62 5.49
C LYS A 167 -13.82 3.83 6.68
N PRO A 168 -13.48 4.68 7.67
CA PRO A 168 -12.27 5.49 7.78
C PRO A 168 -11.02 4.66 8.12
N LEU A 169 -9.88 5.00 7.51
CA LEU A 169 -8.61 4.31 7.77
C LEU A 169 -8.02 4.78 9.10
N LEU A 170 -7.35 3.87 9.79
CA LEU A 170 -6.52 4.20 10.94
C LEU A 170 -5.25 4.96 10.49
N PRO A 171 -4.66 5.81 11.34
CA PRO A 171 -3.42 6.52 11.03
C PRO A 171 -2.26 5.59 10.60
N GLU A 172 -2.18 4.40 11.19
CA GLU A 172 -1.18 3.38 10.86
C GLU A 172 -1.38 2.87 9.43
N ALA A 173 -2.63 2.58 9.05
CA ALA A 173 -2.96 2.17 7.69
C ALA A 173 -2.65 3.27 6.67
N HIS A 174 -2.88 4.55 7.02
CA HIS A 174 -2.44 5.68 6.20
C HIS A 174 -0.92 5.72 6.05
N SER A 175 -0.17 5.54 7.13
CA SER A 175 1.29 5.50 7.07
C SER A 175 1.80 4.37 6.17
N LEU A 176 1.20 3.16 6.27
CA LEU A 176 1.55 2.00 5.46
C LEU A 176 1.32 2.25 3.96
N ILE A 177 0.13 2.70 3.55
CA ILE A 177 -0.14 2.96 2.13
C ILE A 177 0.72 4.10 1.56
N ARG A 178 1.10 5.08 2.39
CA ARG A 178 2.04 6.14 1.98
C ARG A 178 3.44 5.59 1.77
N GLN A 179 3.91 4.68 2.61
CA GLN A 179 5.19 3.99 2.42
C GLN A 179 5.18 3.17 1.12
N LEU A 180 4.08 2.47 0.84
CA LEU A 180 3.89 1.77 -0.44
C LEU A 180 4.00 2.73 -1.63
N ALA A 181 3.29 3.85 -1.62
CA ALA A 181 3.33 4.81 -2.73
C ALA A 181 4.74 5.40 -2.95
N ARG A 182 5.47 5.69 -1.86
CA ARG A 182 6.88 6.13 -1.96
C ARG A 182 7.74 5.05 -2.60
N ARG A 183 7.62 3.80 -2.15
CA ARG A 183 8.38 2.69 -2.73
C ARG A 183 8.05 2.49 -4.20
N CYS A 184 6.77 2.57 -4.58
CA CYS A 184 6.36 2.51 -5.98
C CYS A 184 7.01 3.62 -6.81
N SER A 185 7.11 4.85 -6.26
CA SER A 185 7.74 5.97 -6.95
C SER A 185 9.25 5.80 -7.11
N GLU A 186 9.94 5.23 -6.11
CA GLU A 186 11.37 4.92 -6.19
C GLU A 186 11.64 3.86 -7.27
N VAL A 187 10.89 2.77 -7.27
CA VAL A 187 11.03 1.69 -8.27
C VAL A 187 10.71 2.20 -9.67
N ARG A 188 9.71 3.09 -9.81
CA ARG A 188 9.37 3.72 -11.10
C ARG A 188 10.52 4.55 -11.67
N VAL A 189 11.32 5.21 -10.83
CA VAL A 189 12.48 6.00 -11.27
C VAL A 189 13.65 5.11 -11.67
N LEU A 190 13.82 3.97 -11.02
CA LEU A 190 14.90 3.02 -11.30
C LEU A 190 14.62 2.13 -12.53
N GLU A 191 13.41 2.16 -13.08
CA GLU A 191 13.01 1.27 -14.18
C GLU A 191 13.55 1.77 -15.53
N GLU A 192 14.71 1.25 -15.93
CA GLU A 192 15.38 1.59 -17.19
C GLU A 192 14.74 0.90 -18.42
N ASN A 193 14.13 -0.28 -18.23
CA ASN A 193 13.69 -1.16 -19.32
C ASN A 193 12.37 -0.76 -19.98
N ARG A 194 11.77 0.38 -19.59
CA ARG A 194 10.47 0.85 -20.10
C ARG A 194 9.37 -0.23 -20.08
N ASN A 195 9.35 -1.10 -19.08
CA ASN A 195 8.29 -2.10 -18.97
C ASN A 195 6.94 -1.40 -18.67
N GLU A 196 6.15 -1.17 -19.72
CA GLU A 196 4.91 -0.41 -19.66
C GLU A 196 3.90 -1.00 -18.67
N GLU A 197 3.85 -2.33 -18.53
CA GLU A 197 2.94 -3.01 -17.61
C GLU A 197 3.28 -2.70 -16.16
N GLN A 198 4.57 -2.79 -15.81
CA GLN A 198 5.05 -2.51 -14.46
C GLN A 198 4.87 -1.02 -14.13
N ILE A 199 5.22 -0.12 -15.05
CA ILE A 199 5.03 1.33 -14.86
C ILE A 199 3.54 1.66 -14.64
N SER A 200 2.66 1.06 -15.43
CA SER A 200 1.21 1.24 -15.29
C SER A 200 0.70 0.74 -13.95
N ALA A 201 1.20 -0.39 -13.46
CA ALA A 201 0.85 -0.92 -12.14
C ALA A 201 1.35 -0.02 -11.00
N LEU A 202 2.59 0.49 -11.08
CA LEU A 202 3.15 1.42 -10.09
C LEU A 202 2.37 2.75 -10.07
N ASN A 203 2.07 3.30 -11.26
CA ASN A 203 1.24 4.50 -11.41
C ASN A 203 -0.17 4.30 -10.85
N LEU A 204 -0.76 3.12 -11.04
CA LEU A 204 -2.07 2.79 -10.47
C LEU A 204 -2.02 2.79 -8.95
N MET A 205 -1.01 2.17 -8.34
CA MET A 205 -0.86 2.15 -6.87
C MET A 205 -0.72 3.57 -6.30
N ILE A 206 0.18 4.39 -6.87
CA ILE A 206 0.37 5.78 -6.45
C ILE A 206 -0.92 6.58 -6.62
N CYS A 207 -1.63 6.40 -7.74
CA CYS A 207 -2.91 7.08 -8.01
C CYS A 207 -3.98 6.71 -6.96
N LEU A 208 -4.13 5.44 -6.61
CA LEU A 208 -5.12 5.01 -5.63
C LEU A 208 -4.78 5.55 -4.24
N VAL A 209 -3.53 5.47 -3.79
CA VAL A 209 -3.12 6.02 -2.49
C VAL A 209 -3.35 7.53 -2.44
N SER A 210 -2.89 8.25 -3.47
CA SER A 210 -2.93 9.71 -3.47
C SER A 210 -4.33 10.30 -3.64
N ARG A 211 -5.16 9.73 -4.53
CA ARG A 211 -6.48 10.27 -4.84
C ARG A 211 -7.63 9.52 -4.18
N TYR A 212 -7.58 8.19 -4.13
CA TYR A 212 -8.67 7.42 -3.53
C TYR A 212 -8.59 7.42 -2.00
N PHE A 213 -7.39 7.32 -1.41
CA PHE A 213 -7.18 7.35 0.05
C PHE A 213 -6.75 8.74 0.57
N ASP A 214 -7.03 9.79 -0.21
CA ASP A 214 -6.93 11.18 0.20
C ASP A 214 -5.51 11.68 0.53
N GLN A 215 -4.46 10.97 0.10
CA GLN A 215 -3.04 11.34 0.27
C GLN A 215 -2.51 12.24 -0.86
N ARG A 216 -3.18 13.37 -1.09
CA ARG A 216 -2.95 14.20 -2.28
C ARG A 216 -1.54 14.78 -2.40
N ASP A 217 -0.82 14.92 -1.29
CA ASP A 217 0.58 15.35 -1.26
C ASP A 217 1.53 14.36 -1.96
N LEU A 218 1.08 13.13 -2.22
CA LEU A 218 1.81 12.09 -2.95
C LEU A 218 1.34 11.94 -4.41
N ALA A 219 0.41 12.78 -4.89
CA ALA A 219 -0.14 12.64 -6.23
C ALA A 219 0.86 13.05 -7.31
N ASP A 220 0.84 12.32 -8.43
CA ASP A 220 1.48 12.78 -9.65
C ASP A 220 0.62 13.90 -10.26
N GLU A 221 1.13 15.13 -10.23
CA GLU A 221 0.56 16.25 -10.96
C GLU A 221 1.14 16.22 -12.39
N PRO A 222 0.29 16.04 -13.42
CA PRO A 222 0.76 16.12 -14.80
C PRO A 222 1.18 17.57 -15.10
N SER A 223 2.33 17.72 -15.76
CA SER A 223 2.82 18.99 -16.31
C SER A 223 1.95 19.53 -17.44
#